data_AF-A0A7R9M7G0-F1
#
_entry.id   AF-A0A7R9M7G0-F1
#
_cell.length_a   1.000
_cell.length_b   1.000
_cell.length_c   1.000
_cell.angle_alpha   90.00
_cell.angle_beta   90.00
_cell.angle_gamma   90.00
#
_symmetry.space_group_name_H-M   'P 1'
#
loop_
_entity.id
_entity.type
_entity.pdbx_description
1 polymer ?
#
loop_
_entity_poly.entity_id
_entity_poly.type
_entity_poly.pdbx_seq_one_letter_code
_entity_poly.pdbx_strand_id
1 'polypeptide(L)'
;MLLGDFLYIAPSDYVAPLHSQGGGKVWLFAFEYEGTRSSEPIQKNAQHISKQTYGVSHMDDLFYAWITEYIRDSPAAERSLSNTYAKQFYVCTRSGQIPSGYMSFYSWQQYTSHNPSYLQYQWRTGQYTPVFRYANTPNEGYRTSQADFFNQFIMPLQDKTKIYPSPFPYSEFKGYRAATLSLMGFAILLLILLIAILAVLCFRRQKNNELKLLRKNDKELEERFNTT
;
A
#
# COMPACT_ATOMS: atom_id res chain seq x y z
N MET A 1 13.05 -4.35 19.02
CA MET A 1 11.79 -5.11 18.93
C MET A 1 10.56 -4.21 18.85
N LEU A 2 10.36 -3.24 19.75
CA LEU A 2 9.21 -2.31 19.77
C LEU A 2 8.88 -1.65 18.40
N LEU A 3 9.89 -1.10 17.73
CA LEU A 3 9.69 -0.39 16.46
C LEU A 3 9.15 -1.30 15.34
N GLY A 4 9.64 -2.54 15.28
CA GLY A 4 9.17 -3.51 14.29
C GLY A 4 7.72 -3.93 14.52
N ASP A 5 7.32 -4.02 15.80
CA ASP A 5 5.94 -4.35 16.17
C ASP A 5 4.99 -3.24 15.76
N PHE A 6 5.37 -2.00 16.05
CA PHE A 6 4.58 -0.81 15.70
C PHE A 6 4.45 -0.62 14.18
N LEU A 7 5.55 -0.74 13.44
CA LEU A 7 5.57 -0.42 12.01
C LEU A 7 5.06 -1.54 11.10
N TYR A 8 5.21 -2.81 11.51
CA TYR A 8 4.95 -3.95 10.63
C TYR A 8 3.96 -4.94 11.23
N ILE A 9 4.19 -5.43 12.45
CA ILE A 9 3.35 -6.50 13.03
C ILE A 9 1.94 -6.00 13.32
N ALA A 10 1.79 -4.89 14.04
CA ALA A 10 0.48 -4.36 14.42
C ALA A 10 -0.38 -3.98 13.20
N PRO A 11 0.13 -3.29 12.16
CA PRO A 11 -0.62 -3.07 10.92
C PRO A 11 -1.01 -4.36 10.19
N SER A 12 -0.11 -5.34 10.08
CA SER A 12 -0.42 -6.62 9.45
C SER A 12 -1.51 -7.39 10.19
N ASP A 13 -1.42 -7.44 11.52
CA ASP A 13 -2.41 -8.07 12.40
C ASP A 13 -3.76 -7.35 12.37
N TYR A 14 -3.78 -6.03 12.16
CA TYR A 14 -5.02 -5.27 11.97
C TYR A 14 -5.68 -5.54 10.61
N VAL A 15 -4.90 -5.60 9.52
CA VAL A 15 -5.43 -5.72 8.15
C VAL A 15 -5.83 -7.14 7.79
N ALA A 16 -5.11 -8.16 8.27
CA ALA A 16 -5.38 -9.56 7.93
C ALA A 16 -6.81 -10.05 8.30
N PRO A 17 -7.34 -9.79 9.51
CA PRO A 17 -8.72 -10.10 9.87
C PRO A 17 -9.72 -9.36 8.98
N LEU A 18 -9.51 -8.07 8.73
CA LEU A 18 -10.41 -7.26 7.90
C LEU A 18 -10.49 -7.82 6.47
N HIS A 19 -9.35 -8.17 5.88
CA HIS A 19 -9.32 -8.76 4.54
C HIS A 19 -9.99 -10.14 4.52
N SER A 20 -9.75 -10.97 5.54
CA SER A 20 -10.38 -12.30 5.67
C SER A 20 -11.90 -12.21 5.85
N GLN A 21 -12.39 -11.28 6.68
CA GLN A 21 -13.82 -11.05 6.91
C GLN A 21 -14.54 -10.59 5.64
N GLY A 22 -13.85 -9.86 4.75
CA GLY A 22 -14.34 -9.49 3.42
C GLY A 22 -14.38 -10.65 2.42
N GLY A 23 -14.09 -11.89 2.82
CA GLY A 23 -14.01 -13.05 1.93
C GLY A 23 -12.69 -13.18 1.19
N GLY A 24 -11.73 -12.30 1.47
CA GLY A 24 -10.37 -12.39 0.95
C GLY A 24 -9.63 -13.61 1.49
N LYS A 25 -8.79 -14.21 0.65
CA LYS A 25 -7.94 -15.31 1.07
C LYS A 25 -6.61 -14.76 1.56
N VAL A 26 -6.25 -15.08 2.80
CA VAL A 26 -5.05 -14.56 3.47
C VAL A 26 -4.13 -15.71 3.83
N TRP A 27 -2.85 -15.56 3.54
CA TRP A 27 -1.80 -16.47 4.00
C TRP A 27 -0.73 -15.66 4.71
N LEU A 28 -0.61 -15.86 6.02
CA LEU A 28 0.41 -15.18 6.82
C LEU A 28 1.64 -16.04 7.00
N PHE A 29 2.80 -15.40 7.03
CA PHE A 29 4.05 -16.03 7.42
C PHE A 29 4.89 -15.08 8.27
N ALA A 30 5.79 -15.67 9.06
CA ALA A 30 6.84 -14.98 9.80
C ALA A 30 8.18 -15.54 9.35
N PHE A 31 9.09 -14.67 8.91
CA PHE A 31 10.43 -15.06 8.52
C PHE A 31 11.42 -14.69 9.64
N GLU A 32 11.82 -15.71 10.39
CA GLU A 32 12.77 -15.65 11.50
C GLU A 32 13.96 -16.59 11.24
N TYR A 33 14.28 -16.80 9.96
CA TYR A 33 15.46 -17.54 9.56
C TYR A 33 16.68 -16.61 9.48
N GLU A 34 17.66 -16.85 10.34
CA GLU A 34 18.95 -16.17 10.32
C GLU A 34 19.93 -16.94 9.42
N GLY A 35 20.16 -16.43 8.22
CA GLY A 35 21.06 -17.03 7.24
C GLY A 35 22.52 -16.69 7.46
N THR A 36 23.41 -17.52 6.91
CA THR A 36 24.85 -17.23 6.85
C THR A 36 25.13 -15.88 6.20
N ARG A 37 24.27 -15.47 5.25
CA ARG A 37 24.39 -14.21 4.53
C ARG A 37 23.42 -13.11 5.00
N SER A 38 22.49 -13.38 5.92
CA SER A 38 21.56 -12.39 6.48
C SER A 38 22.24 -11.05 6.72
N SER A 39 21.52 -9.96 6.38
CA SER A 39 22.06 -8.61 6.24
C SER A 39 23.07 -8.32 7.35
N GLU A 40 24.31 -8.04 6.98
CA GLU A 40 25.33 -7.58 7.92
C GLU A 40 24.90 -6.25 8.54
N PRO A 41 25.42 -5.89 9.73
CA PRO A 41 25.10 -4.61 10.33
C PRO A 41 25.41 -3.48 9.35
N ILE A 42 24.35 -2.78 8.92
CA ILE A 42 24.43 -1.61 8.01
C ILE A 42 25.31 -0.51 8.65
N GLN A 43 25.41 -0.49 9.98
CA GLN A 43 26.26 0.44 10.71
C GLN A 43 27.72 -0.04 10.73
N LYS A 44 28.52 0.61 9.89
CA LYS A 44 29.99 0.55 9.96
C LYS A 44 30.44 1.03 11.36
N ASN A 45 31.22 0.23 12.06
CA ASN A 45 31.78 0.47 13.42
C ASN A 45 30.86 0.23 14.63
N ALA A 46 29.72 -0.44 14.49
CA ALA A 46 28.93 -0.87 15.63
C ALA A 46 29.50 -2.18 16.23
N GLN A 47 30.64 -2.11 16.94
CA GLN A 47 31.33 -3.29 17.49
C GLN A 47 30.50 -4.13 18.47
N HIS A 48 29.43 -3.54 19.05
CA HIS A 48 28.51 -4.21 19.96
C HIS A 48 27.26 -4.78 19.27
N ILE A 49 27.10 -4.54 17.96
CA ILE A 49 25.98 -5.05 17.17
C ILE A 49 26.46 -6.24 16.35
N SER A 50 26.02 -7.44 16.75
CA SER A 50 26.24 -8.68 16.02
C SER A 50 24.92 -9.31 15.59
N LYS A 51 24.98 -10.30 14.70
CA LYS A 51 23.79 -11.07 14.28
C LYS A 51 22.98 -11.61 15.46
N GLN A 52 23.66 -12.06 16.53
CA GLN A 52 23.00 -12.53 17.75
C GLN A 52 22.19 -11.43 18.47
N THR A 53 22.58 -10.16 18.30
CA THR A 53 21.92 -9.02 18.98
C THR A 53 20.75 -8.46 18.17
N TYR A 54 20.83 -8.41 16.84
CA TYR A 54 19.75 -7.88 16.02
C TYR A 54 18.82 -8.96 15.44
N GLY A 55 19.24 -10.23 15.45
CA GLY A 55 18.48 -11.36 14.92
C GLY A 55 18.30 -11.28 13.41
N VAL A 56 17.09 -11.59 12.94
CA VAL A 56 16.73 -11.50 11.52
C VAL A 56 16.37 -10.07 11.16
N SER A 57 17.03 -9.54 10.13
CA SER A 57 16.81 -8.17 9.70
C SER A 57 15.56 -8.03 8.83
N HIS A 58 15.00 -6.83 8.79
CA HIS A 58 13.91 -6.52 7.86
C HIS A 58 14.35 -6.80 6.42
N MET A 59 13.48 -7.45 5.64
CA MET A 59 13.71 -7.85 4.25
C MET A 59 14.74 -8.97 4.03
N ASP A 60 15.23 -9.65 5.08
CA ASP A 60 16.11 -10.81 4.87
C ASP A 60 15.42 -11.93 4.05
N ASP A 61 14.10 -12.05 4.15
CA ASP A 61 13.28 -13.01 3.41
C ASP A 61 13.36 -12.81 1.89
N LEU A 62 13.56 -11.58 1.42
CA LEU A 62 13.66 -11.26 0.00
C LEU A 62 14.80 -12.02 -0.68
N PHE A 63 15.93 -12.20 0.01
CA PHE A 63 17.07 -12.95 -0.52
C PHE A 63 16.77 -14.45 -0.73
N TYR A 64 15.75 -14.96 -0.05
CA TYR A 64 15.29 -16.34 -0.18
C TYR A 64 14.15 -16.46 -1.19
N ALA A 65 13.40 -15.38 -1.46
CA ALA A 65 12.31 -15.35 -2.44
C ALA A 65 12.81 -15.44 -3.88
N TRP A 66 13.98 -14.86 -4.16
CA TRP A 66 14.59 -14.88 -5.48
C TRP A 66 15.85 -15.75 -5.48
N ILE A 67 15.85 -16.79 -6.32
CA ILE A 67 17.01 -17.66 -6.52
C ILE A 67 18.07 -16.86 -7.30
N THR A 68 18.87 -16.09 -6.57
CA THR A 68 19.96 -15.28 -7.10
C THR A 68 21.31 -15.95 -6.87
N GLU A 69 22.40 -15.38 -7.37
CA GLU A 69 23.77 -15.82 -7.05
C GLU A 69 24.05 -15.79 -5.55
N TYR A 70 23.34 -14.93 -4.82
CA TYR A 70 23.42 -14.85 -3.36
C TYR A 70 23.11 -16.19 -2.68
N ILE A 71 22.10 -16.94 -3.12
CA ILE A 71 21.76 -18.23 -2.51
C ILE A 71 22.56 -19.40 -3.10
N ARG A 72 23.06 -19.27 -4.33
CA ARG A 72 23.75 -20.34 -5.07
C ARG A 72 24.92 -20.93 -4.29
N ASP A 73 25.72 -20.07 -3.67
CA ASP A 73 26.92 -20.44 -2.92
C ASP A 73 26.65 -20.66 -1.42
N SER A 74 25.39 -20.57 -0.98
CA SER A 74 25.00 -20.79 0.41
C SER A 74 24.95 -22.30 0.76
N PRO A 75 24.98 -22.69 2.04
CA PRO A 75 24.88 -24.09 2.44
C PRO A 75 23.67 -24.81 1.80
N ALA A 76 23.79 -26.13 1.57
CA ALA A 76 22.76 -26.91 0.87
C ALA A 76 21.36 -26.76 1.46
N ALA A 77 21.28 -26.59 2.78
CA ALA A 77 20.02 -26.41 3.45
C ALA A 77 19.43 -25.00 3.33
N GLU A 78 20.25 -23.95 3.18
CA GLU A 78 19.77 -22.61 2.81
C GLU A 78 19.18 -22.60 1.40
N ARG A 79 19.86 -23.28 0.46
CA ARG A 79 19.31 -23.48 -0.88
C ARG A 79 17.99 -24.23 -0.86
N SER A 80 17.88 -25.27 -0.02
CA SER A 80 16.63 -26.00 0.17
C SER A 80 15.53 -25.10 0.70
N LEU A 81 15.83 -24.27 1.70
CA LEU A 81 14.89 -23.29 2.26
C LEU A 81 14.44 -22.27 1.21
N SER A 82 15.38 -21.66 0.48
CA SER A 82 15.06 -20.68 -0.58
C SER A 82 14.23 -21.31 -1.69
N ASN A 83 14.59 -22.50 -2.16
CA ASN A 83 13.80 -23.22 -3.17
C ASN A 83 12.37 -23.47 -2.68
N THR A 84 12.21 -23.88 -1.42
CA THR A 84 10.91 -24.06 -0.79
C THR A 84 10.12 -22.76 -0.72
N TYR A 85 10.72 -21.70 -0.17
CA TYR A 85 10.09 -20.40 0.02
C TYR A 85 9.69 -19.75 -1.31
N ALA A 86 10.62 -19.69 -2.28
CA ALA A 86 10.39 -19.18 -3.62
C ALA A 86 9.28 -19.94 -4.35
N LYS A 87 9.26 -21.29 -4.21
CA LYS A 87 8.21 -22.12 -4.81
C LYS A 87 6.84 -21.85 -4.18
N GLN A 88 6.75 -21.70 -2.85
CA GLN A 88 5.51 -21.35 -2.18
C GLN A 88 4.98 -19.99 -2.63
N PHE A 89 5.88 -19.00 -2.70
CA PHE A 89 5.54 -17.67 -3.19
C PHE A 89 5.04 -17.70 -4.64
N TYR A 90 5.73 -18.42 -5.52
CA TYR A 90 5.33 -18.62 -6.91
C TYR A 90 3.94 -19.26 -7.04
N VAL A 91 3.65 -20.31 -6.26
CA VAL A 91 2.35 -21.00 -6.31
C VAL A 91 1.23 -20.12 -5.78
N CYS A 92 1.48 -19.40 -4.68
CA CYS A 92 0.52 -18.48 -4.10
C CYS A 92 0.19 -17.34 -5.07
N THR A 93 1.20 -16.74 -5.70
CA THR A 93 1.01 -15.66 -6.68
C THR A 93 0.32 -16.15 -7.96
N ARG A 94 0.61 -17.37 -8.42
CA ARG A 94 0.00 -17.93 -9.63
C ARG A 94 -1.45 -18.37 -9.44
N SER A 95 -1.77 -19.03 -8.34
CA SER A 95 -3.08 -19.67 -8.15
C SER A 95 -3.97 -18.96 -7.13
N GLY A 96 -3.42 -18.00 -6.38
CA GLY A 96 -4.09 -17.44 -5.22
C GLY A 96 -4.48 -18.52 -4.21
N GLN A 97 -3.72 -19.62 -4.15
CA GLN A 97 -3.90 -20.73 -3.23
C GLN A 97 -2.55 -21.37 -2.93
N ILE A 98 -2.45 -22.04 -1.78
CA ILE A 98 -1.31 -22.90 -1.46
C ILE A 98 -1.87 -24.31 -1.30
N PRO A 99 -1.62 -25.23 -2.26
CA PRO A 99 -2.21 -26.55 -2.25
C PRO A 99 -1.85 -27.33 -0.99
N SER A 100 -2.83 -28.00 -0.40
CA SER A 100 -2.58 -29.04 0.59
C SER A 100 -1.74 -30.15 -0.04
N GLY A 101 -0.61 -30.51 0.58
CA GLY A 101 0.28 -31.58 0.09
C GLY A 101 1.40 -31.14 -0.85
N TYR A 102 1.56 -29.83 -1.11
CA TYR A 102 2.67 -29.33 -1.94
C TYR A 102 4.06 -29.54 -1.31
N MET A 103 4.09 -29.78 0.00
CA MET A 103 5.19 -30.43 0.72
C MET A 103 4.60 -31.55 1.58
N SER A 104 5.18 -32.75 1.51
CA SER A 104 4.68 -33.98 2.15
C SER A 104 4.58 -33.91 3.68
N PHE A 105 5.10 -32.85 4.30
CA PHE A 105 5.19 -32.72 5.75
C PHE A 105 4.32 -31.59 6.32
N TYR A 106 3.74 -30.72 5.49
CA TYR A 106 3.46 -29.34 5.91
C TYR A 106 2.40 -28.63 5.05
N SER A 107 1.25 -28.27 5.63
CA SER A 107 0.17 -27.51 4.96
C SER A 107 0.11 -26.07 5.46
N TRP A 108 0.40 -25.09 4.58
CA TRP A 108 0.21 -23.68 4.90
C TRP A 108 -1.28 -23.38 4.91
N GLN A 109 -1.84 -23.32 6.11
CA GLN A 109 -3.26 -23.05 6.30
C GLN A 109 -3.59 -21.58 5.97
N GLN A 110 -4.78 -21.39 5.41
CA GLN A 110 -5.32 -20.07 5.17
C GLN A 110 -5.65 -19.42 6.53
N TYR A 111 -5.17 -18.20 6.71
CA TYR A 111 -5.53 -17.36 7.83
C TYR A 111 -7.02 -17.00 7.76
N THR A 112 -7.70 -17.06 8.91
CA THR A 112 -9.02 -16.48 9.11
C THR A 112 -9.09 -15.78 10.47
N SER A 113 -10.06 -14.88 10.66
CA SER A 113 -10.27 -14.25 11.97
C SER A 113 -10.54 -15.24 13.12
N HIS A 114 -11.07 -16.43 12.81
CA HIS A 114 -11.35 -17.49 13.78
C HIS A 114 -10.19 -18.49 13.94
N ASN A 115 -9.30 -18.53 12.95
CA ASN A 115 -8.11 -19.37 12.92
C ASN A 115 -6.93 -18.54 12.42
N PRO A 116 -6.24 -17.79 13.30
CA PRO A 116 -5.16 -16.88 12.91
C PRO A 116 -3.85 -17.63 12.61
N SER A 117 -3.91 -18.60 11.70
CA SER A 117 -2.78 -19.47 11.35
C SER A 117 -1.70 -18.71 10.58
N TYR A 118 -0.44 -19.05 10.83
CA TYR A 118 0.70 -18.54 10.08
C TYR A 118 1.78 -19.61 9.89
N LEU A 119 2.62 -19.40 8.88
CA LEU A 119 3.81 -20.23 8.64
C LEU A 119 5.05 -19.53 9.20
N GLN A 120 5.87 -20.21 10.00
CA GLN A 120 7.11 -19.65 10.52
C GLN A 120 8.32 -20.32 9.87
N TYR A 121 9.19 -19.52 9.25
CA TYR A 121 10.52 -19.96 8.86
C TYR A 121 11.47 -19.61 10.00
N GLN A 122 12.06 -20.60 10.66
CA GLN A 122 12.97 -20.35 11.78
C GLN A 122 14.18 -21.29 11.72
N TRP A 123 15.30 -20.84 12.30
CA TRP A 123 16.43 -21.71 12.58
C TRP A 123 16.16 -22.52 13.85
N ARG A 124 16.21 -23.85 13.77
CA ARG A 124 16.40 -24.71 14.96
C ARG A 124 17.76 -25.36 14.86
N THR A 125 18.51 -25.37 15.96
CA THR A 125 19.89 -25.88 16.04
C THR A 125 20.04 -27.21 15.28
N GLY A 126 20.77 -27.17 14.16
CA GLY A 126 21.08 -28.33 13.32
C GLY A 126 20.04 -28.75 12.29
N GLN A 127 18.84 -28.14 12.22
CA GLN A 127 17.81 -28.47 11.23
C GLN A 127 17.04 -27.24 10.71
N TYR A 128 17.06 -27.08 9.39
CA TYR A 128 16.39 -26.04 8.63
C TYR A 128 14.95 -26.49 8.40
N THR A 129 14.08 -26.23 9.37
CA THR A 129 12.70 -26.72 9.32
C THR A 129 11.74 -25.54 9.28
N PRO A 130 10.93 -25.41 8.22
CA PRO A 130 9.74 -24.57 8.34
C PRO A 130 8.89 -25.17 9.47
N VAL A 131 8.50 -24.34 10.42
CA VAL A 131 7.67 -24.76 11.54
C VAL A 131 6.29 -24.16 11.38
N PHE A 132 5.30 -25.04 11.37
CA PHE A 132 3.90 -24.65 11.34
C PHE A 132 3.53 -24.35 12.77
N ARG A 133 3.26 -23.09 13.03
CA ARG A 133 2.66 -22.69 14.30
C ARG A 133 1.20 -22.44 14.06
N TYR A 134 0.40 -23.34 14.62
CA TYR A 134 -0.98 -23.04 14.89
C TYR A 134 -1.02 -22.17 16.13
N ALA A 135 -2.03 -21.31 16.18
CA ALA A 135 -2.48 -20.74 17.42
C ALA A 135 -2.74 -21.90 18.39
N ASN A 136 -1.96 -22.01 19.47
CA ASN A 136 -2.16 -23.09 20.46
C ASN A 136 -3.51 -22.93 21.18
N THR A 137 -4.09 -21.73 21.10
CA THR A 137 -5.46 -21.41 21.47
C THR A 137 -6.18 -20.77 20.29
N PRO A 138 -7.51 -20.92 20.17
CA PRO A 138 -8.30 -20.04 19.30
C PRO A 138 -7.93 -18.59 19.60
N ASN A 139 -7.65 -17.80 18.55
CA ASN A 139 -7.28 -16.37 18.60
C ASN A 139 -5.80 -16.00 18.88
N GLU A 140 -4.86 -16.95 19.01
CA GLU A 140 -3.43 -16.60 19.15
C GLU A 140 -2.67 -16.60 17.80
N GLY A 141 -2.63 -15.45 17.14
CA GLY A 141 -1.78 -15.24 15.96
C GLY A 141 -0.31 -15.00 16.30
N TYR A 142 0.50 -14.71 15.28
CA TYR A 142 1.90 -14.35 15.46
C TYR A 142 2.03 -13.02 16.22
N ARG A 143 2.51 -13.09 17.46
CA ARG A 143 2.78 -11.90 18.31
C ARG A 143 1.54 -11.02 18.55
N THR A 144 0.36 -11.65 18.64
CA THR A 144 -0.93 -10.96 18.83
C THR A 144 -0.94 -10.08 20.08
N SER A 145 -0.34 -10.48 21.20
CA SER A 145 -0.30 -9.63 22.41
C SER A 145 0.43 -8.30 22.17
N GLN A 146 1.50 -8.30 21.37
CA GLN A 146 2.21 -7.06 21.01
C GLN A 146 1.41 -6.24 20.01
N ALA A 147 0.75 -6.88 19.05
CA ALA A 147 -0.14 -6.20 18.12
C ALA A 147 -1.33 -5.54 18.85
N ASP A 148 -1.96 -6.24 19.79
CA ASP A 148 -3.08 -5.76 20.60
C ASP A 148 -2.70 -4.55 21.45
N PHE A 149 -1.49 -4.55 22.01
CA PHE A 149 -0.99 -3.37 22.73
C PHE A 149 -1.01 -2.12 21.84
N PHE A 150 -0.61 -2.22 20.57
CA PHE A 150 -0.67 -1.06 19.67
C PHE A 150 -2.09 -0.79 19.17
N ASN A 151 -2.76 -1.81 18.64
CA ASN A 151 -4.04 -1.68 17.94
C ASN A 151 -5.21 -1.40 18.89
N GLN A 152 -5.25 -2.04 20.06
CA GLN A 152 -6.36 -1.96 21.00
C GLN A 152 -6.11 -1.00 22.16
N PHE A 153 -4.84 -0.73 22.51
CA PHE A 153 -4.51 0.17 23.61
C PHE A 153 -3.94 1.51 23.12
N ILE A 154 -2.80 1.53 22.44
CA ILE A 154 -2.11 2.79 22.07
C ILE A 154 -2.92 3.64 21.11
N MET A 155 -3.47 3.07 20.02
CA MET A 155 -4.21 3.85 19.03
C MET A 155 -5.50 4.47 19.62
N PRO A 156 -6.36 3.71 20.33
CA PRO A 156 -7.54 4.31 20.97
C PRO A 156 -7.19 5.28 22.08
N LEU A 157 -6.10 5.05 22.82
CA LEU A 157 -5.60 5.99 23.81
C LEU A 157 -5.21 7.30 23.13
N GLN A 158 -4.43 7.25 22.05
CA GLN A 158 -4.02 8.42 21.29
C GLN A 158 -5.24 9.20 20.79
N ASP A 159 -6.27 8.53 20.29
CA ASP A 159 -7.50 9.20 19.82
C ASP A 159 -8.29 9.87 20.96
N LYS A 160 -8.28 9.28 22.16
CA LYS A 160 -8.89 9.88 23.35
C LYS A 160 -8.04 10.99 23.98
N THR A 161 -6.72 10.90 23.89
CA THR A 161 -5.77 11.86 24.46
C THR A 161 -5.32 12.93 23.49
N LYS A 162 -5.74 12.86 22.21
CA LYS A 162 -5.67 13.95 21.25
C LYS A 162 -6.55 15.10 21.75
N ILE A 163 -6.02 15.83 22.74
CA ILE A 163 -6.33 17.22 22.93
C ILE A 163 -5.65 17.88 21.73
N TYR A 164 -6.35 17.99 20.61
CA TYR A 164 -5.96 19.02 19.66
C TYR A 164 -6.14 20.33 20.43
N PRO A 165 -5.09 21.08 20.83
CA PRO A 165 -5.30 22.52 20.91
C PRO A 165 -5.82 22.86 19.51
N SER A 166 -7.02 23.45 19.44
CA SER A 166 -7.55 23.91 18.15
C SER A 166 -6.39 24.62 17.44
N PRO A 167 -5.94 24.16 16.25
CA PRO A 167 -4.71 24.66 15.64
C PRO A 167 -4.74 26.18 15.44
N PHE A 168 -5.96 26.75 15.51
CA PHE A 168 -6.22 28.17 15.65
C PHE A 168 -7.28 28.39 16.74
N PRO A 169 -7.20 29.43 17.58
CA PRO A 169 -8.31 29.82 18.44
C PRO A 169 -9.58 30.02 17.61
N TYR A 170 -10.75 29.65 18.14
CA TYR A 170 -12.04 29.63 17.42
C TYR A 170 -12.39 30.94 16.68
N SER A 171 -11.81 32.06 17.14
CA SER A 171 -11.87 33.39 16.51
C SER A 171 -11.25 33.44 15.11
N GLU A 172 -10.15 32.72 14.86
CA GLU A 172 -9.45 32.70 13.57
C GLU A 172 -10.16 31.81 12.54
N PHE A 173 -10.87 30.78 12.99
CA PHE A 173 -11.66 29.90 12.11
C PHE A 173 -12.82 30.61 11.41
N LYS A 174 -13.43 31.62 12.07
CA LYS A 174 -14.41 32.51 11.43
C LYS A 174 -13.79 33.31 10.28
N GLY A 175 -12.54 33.75 10.43
CA GLY A 175 -11.79 34.45 9.40
C GLY A 175 -11.53 33.55 8.18
N TYR A 176 -11.06 32.32 8.40
CA TYR A 176 -10.82 31.36 7.32
C TYR A 176 -12.10 30.99 6.56
N ARG A 177 -13.19 30.67 7.26
CA ARG A 177 -14.47 30.33 6.61
C ARG A 177 -14.99 31.48 5.75
N ALA A 178 -14.90 32.72 6.23
CA ALA A 178 -15.26 33.90 5.47
C ALA A 178 -14.36 34.07 4.24
N ALA A 179 -13.03 33.95 4.41
CA ALA A 179 -12.06 34.05 3.32
C ALA A 179 -12.26 32.98 2.24
N THR A 180 -12.51 31.71 2.63
CA THR A 180 -12.79 30.62 1.69
C THR A 180 -14.09 30.86 0.92
N LEU A 181 -15.16 31.34 1.58
CA LEU A 181 -16.41 31.68 0.91
C LEU A 181 -16.25 32.88 -0.05
N SER A 182 -15.49 33.90 0.33
CA SER A 182 -15.17 35.04 -0.53
C SER A 182 -14.36 34.60 -1.76
N LEU A 183 -13.36 33.74 -1.58
CA LEU A 183 -12.56 33.19 -2.69
C LEU A 183 -13.44 32.37 -3.66
N MET A 184 -14.33 31.54 -3.12
CA MET A 184 -15.26 30.74 -3.91
C MET A 184 -16.24 31.62 -4.69
N GLY A 185 -16.77 32.67 -4.05
CA GLY A 185 -17.61 33.68 -4.71
C GLY A 185 -16.88 34.40 -5.85
N PHE A 186 -15.63 34.79 -5.62
CA PHE A 186 -14.80 35.43 -6.64
C PHE A 186 -14.52 34.50 -7.84
N ALA A 187 -14.24 33.23 -7.58
CA ALA A 187 -14.03 32.22 -8.63
C ALA A 187 -15.29 32.02 -9.50
N ILE A 188 -16.47 31.97 -8.89
CA ILE A 188 -17.74 31.88 -9.62
C ILE A 188 -17.97 33.13 -10.48
N LEU A 189 -17.67 34.31 -9.95
CA LEU A 189 -17.84 35.57 -10.67
C LEU A 189 -16.92 35.65 -11.89
N LEU A 190 -15.65 35.24 -11.75
CA LEU A 190 -14.72 35.10 -12.86
C LEU A 190 -15.21 34.13 -13.93
N LEU A 191 -15.78 32.98 -13.52
CA LEU A 191 -16.34 32.00 -14.45
C LEU A 191 -17.49 32.59 -15.27
N ILE A 192 -18.42 33.30 -14.63
CA ILE A 192 -19.53 33.98 -15.31
C ILE A 192 -19.01 35.00 -16.32
N LEU A 193 -18.00 35.78 -15.94
CA LEU A 193 -17.40 36.82 -16.79
C LEU A 193 -16.72 36.19 -18.02
N LEU A 194 -16.03 35.06 -17.82
CA LEU A 194 -15.43 34.29 -18.91
C LEU A 194 -16.48 33.75 -19.90
N ILE A 195 -17.58 33.20 -19.38
CA ILE A 195 -18.70 32.70 -20.20
C ILE A 195 -19.34 33.85 -20.99
N ALA A 196 -19.54 35.01 -20.37
CA ALA A 196 -20.09 36.19 -21.05
C ALA A 196 -19.18 36.67 -22.19
N ILE A 197 -17.87 36.72 -21.98
CA ILE A 197 -16.89 37.08 -23.02
C ILE A 197 -16.96 36.06 -24.18
N LEU A 198 -16.97 34.76 -23.87
CA LEU A 198 -17.07 33.71 -24.89
C LEU A 198 -18.37 33.82 -25.70
N ALA A 199 -19.50 34.07 -25.04
CA ALA A 199 -20.78 34.27 -25.70
C ALA A 199 -20.73 35.46 -26.68
N VAL A 200 -20.17 36.61 -26.26
CA VAL A 200 -20.01 37.79 -27.11
C VAL A 200 -19.10 37.50 -28.30
N LEU A 201 -17.99 36.78 -28.10
CA LEU A 201 -17.07 36.40 -29.17
C LEU A 201 -17.73 35.46 -30.18
N CYS A 202 -18.49 34.46 -29.71
CA CYS A 202 -19.26 33.57 -30.57
C CYS A 202 -20.32 34.34 -31.38
N PHE A 203 -21.06 35.24 -30.74
CA PHE A 203 -22.08 36.06 -31.41
C PHE A 203 -21.46 36.98 -32.47
N ARG A 204 -20.33 37.62 -32.17
CA ARG A 204 -19.58 38.43 -33.15
C ARG A 204 -19.05 37.60 -34.30
N ARG A 205 -18.55 36.38 -34.04
CA ARG A 205 -18.06 35.48 -35.07
C ARG A 205 -19.18 35.02 -36.00
N GLN A 206 -20.34 34.67 -35.44
CA GLN A 206 -21.52 34.30 -36.23
C GLN A 206 -21.97 35.45 -37.14
N LYS A 207 -22.15 36.65 -36.60
CA LYS A 207 -22.54 37.84 -37.38
C LYS A 207 -21.53 38.17 -38.50
N ASN A 208 -20.23 38.04 -38.23
CA ASN A 208 -19.19 38.25 -39.24
C ASN A 208 -19.23 37.17 -40.33
N ASN A 209 -19.54 35.92 -39.98
CA ASN A 209 -19.70 34.84 -40.96
C ASN A 209 -20.93 35.06 -41.84
N GLU A 210 -22.07 35.46 -41.27
CA GLU A 210 -23.29 35.81 -42.01
C GLU A 210 -23.03 36.98 -42.98
N LEU A 211 -22.38 38.05 -42.52
CA LEU A 211 -22.00 39.19 -43.37
C LEU A 211 -21.06 38.80 -44.51
N LYS A 212 -20.12 37.88 -44.27
CA LYS A 212 -19.23 37.33 -45.33
C LYS A 212 -20.01 36.51 -46.35
N LEU A 213 -21.02 35.76 -45.91
CA LEU A 213 -21.88 34.94 -46.77
C LEU A 213 -22.77 35.81 -47.67
N LEU A 214 -23.39 36.84 -47.10
CA LEU A 214 -24.17 37.82 -47.87
C LEU A 214 -23.33 38.53 -48.94
N ARG A 215 -22.14 39.03 -48.57
CA ARG A 215 -21.22 39.66 -49.54
C ARG A 215 -20.75 38.71 -50.64
N LYS A 216 -20.66 37.41 -50.37
CA LYS A 216 -20.30 36.41 -51.38
C LYS A 216 -21.45 36.20 -52.36
N ASN A 217 -22.68 36.09 -51.86
CA ASN A 217 -23.88 35.94 -52.69
C ASN A 217 -24.13 37.16 -53.57
N ASP A 218 -23.94 38.38 -53.03
CA ASP A 218 -24.09 39.63 -53.80
C ASP A 218 -23.08 39.69 -54.97
N LYS A 219 -21.82 39.29 -54.72
CA LYS A 219 -20.80 39.18 -55.77
C LYS A 219 -21.15 38.14 -56.84
N GLU A 220 -21.63 36.96 -56.45
CA GLU A 220 -22.05 35.92 -57.39
C GLU A 220 -23.25 36.37 -58.25
N LEU A 221 -24.14 37.21 -57.70
CA LEU A 221 -25.25 37.82 -58.43
C LEU A 221 -24.77 38.88 -59.43
N GLU A 222 -23.86 39.77 -59.05
CA GLU A 222 -23.25 40.77 -59.95
C GLU A 222 -22.51 40.11 -61.12
N GLU A 223 -21.73 39.06 -60.85
CA GLU A 223 -21.03 38.31 -61.89
C GLU A 223 -22.00 37.68 -62.90
N ARG A 224 -23.13 37.12 -62.44
CA ARG A 224 -24.16 36.55 -63.34
C ARG A 224 -24.82 37.60 -64.22
N PHE A 225 -25.11 38.78 -63.68
CA PHE A 225 -25.75 39.86 -64.43
C PHE A 225 -24.84 40.46 -65.51
N ASN A 226 -23.52 40.54 -65.27
CA ASN A 226 -22.58 41.10 -66.24
C ASN A 226 -22.17 40.14 -67.38
N THR A 227 -22.59 38.86 -67.32
CA THR A 227 -22.30 37.85 -68.35
C THR A 227 -23.46 37.54 -69.29
N THR A 228 -24.56 38.31 -69.23
CA THR A 228 -25.74 38.19 -70.10
C THR A 228 -25.89 39.41 -70.98
#